data_AF-A0A498QDC0-F1
#
_entry.id   AF-A0A498QDC0-F1
#
_cell.length_a   1.000
_cell.length_b   1.000
_cell.length_c   1.000
_cell.angle_alpha   90.00
_cell.angle_beta   90.00
_cell.angle_gamma   90.00
#
_symmetry.space_group_name_H-M   'P 1'
#
loop_
_entity.id
_entity.type
_entity.pdbx_description
1 polymer ?
#
loop_
_entity_poly.entity_id
_entity_poly.type
_entity_poly.pdbx_seq_one_letter_code
_entity_poly.pdbx_strand_id
1 'polypeptide(L)'
;MAWDGVAAQLGSAAESFASMTSGLTGGPGQAWQGPAAAMTAAAAPYVGWLSAAAARAATASAQAKAVASAFETARAATVHPAAVTANRNAFIQLVLSNFFGQNAPAIAAAEGIYEEMWAGLRM
;
A
#
# COMPACT_ATOMS: atom_id res chain seq x y z
N MET A 1 2.43 -7.13 -6.60
CA MET A 1 1.18 -7.37 -5.84
C MET A 1 0.06 -7.76 -6.81
N ALA A 2 -1.00 -8.44 -6.38
CA ALA A 2 -2.09 -8.88 -7.28
C ALA A 2 -2.67 -7.73 -8.15
N TRP A 3 -2.68 -6.51 -7.61
CA TRP A 3 -3.09 -5.28 -8.31
C TRP A 3 -2.19 -4.88 -9.50
N ASP A 4 -0.90 -5.22 -9.48
CA ASP A 4 -0.02 -4.99 -10.63
C ASP A 4 -0.39 -5.91 -11.81
N GLY A 5 -0.75 -7.16 -11.53
CA GLY A 5 -1.22 -8.10 -12.53
C GLY A 5 -2.55 -7.68 -13.15
N VAL A 6 -3.49 -7.18 -12.33
CA VAL A 6 -4.77 -6.64 -12.80
C VAL A 6 -4.59 -5.40 -13.67
N ALA A 7 -3.71 -4.47 -13.28
CA ALA A 7 -3.40 -3.29 -14.09
C ALA A 7 -2.76 -3.67 -15.44
N ALA A 8 -1.83 -4.63 -15.44
CA ALA A 8 -1.19 -5.12 -16.67
C ALA A 8 -2.19 -5.83 -17.61
N GLN A 9 -3.08 -6.67 -17.07
CA GLN A 9 -4.12 -7.35 -17.85
C GLN A 9 -5.16 -6.38 -18.44
N LEU A 10 -5.56 -5.34 -17.68
CA LEU A 10 -6.45 -4.30 -18.18
C LEU A 10 -5.79 -3.46 -19.27
N GLY A 11 -4.50 -3.13 -19.12
CA GLY A 11 -3.71 -2.44 -20.15
C GLY A 11 -3.61 -3.25 -21.44
N SER A 12 -3.23 -4.53 -21.36
CA SER A 12 -3.11 -5.39 -22.54
C SER A 12 -4.45 -5.65 -23.22
N ALA A 13 -5.55 -5.75 -22.45
CA ALA A 13 -6.90 -5.87 -23.00
C ALA A 13 -7.33 -4.60 -23.75
N ALA A 14 -7.02 -3.41 -23.23
CA ALA A 14 -7.31 -2.13 -23.88
C ALA A 14 -6.52 -1.96 -25.19
N GLU A 15 -5.22 -2.28 -25.19
CA GLU A 15 -4.36 -2.24 -26.37
C GLU A 15 -4.83 -3.23 -27.45
N SER A 16 -5.17 -4.45 -27.06
CA SER A 16 -5.69 -5.48 -27.97
C SER A 16 -7.01 -5.05 -28.60
N PHE A 17 -7.92 -4.49 -27.82
CA PHE A 17 -9.22 -4.03 -28.31
C PHE A 17 -9.09 -2.83 -29.26
N ALA A 18 -8.21 -1.87 -28.95
CA ALA A 18 -7.90 -0.73 -29.82
C ALA A 18 -7.29 -1.19 -31.15
N SER A 19 -6.34 -2.14 -31.10
CA SER A 19 -5.72 -2.74 -32.28
C SER A 19 -6.74 -3.43 -33.19
N MET A 20 -7.59 -4.30 -32.63
CA MET A 20 -8.66 -4.98 -33.40
C MET A 20 -9.63 -3.98 -34.04
N THR A 21 -10.04 -2.95 -33.30
CA THR A 21 -10.95 -1.92 -33.81
C THR A 21 -10.30 -1.14 -34.97
N SER A 22 -9.02 -0.79 -34.85
CA SER A 22 -8.26 -0.10 -35.91
C SER A 22 -8.10 -0.96 -37.17
N GLY A 23 -7.89 -2.27 -37.01
CA GLY A 23 -7.77 -3.23 -38.10
C GLY A 23 -9.06 -3.37 -38.90
N LEU A 24 -10.22 -3.28 -38.24
CA LEU A 24 -11.55 -3.33 -38.86
C LEU A 24 -11.91 -2.05 -39.63
N THR A 25 -11.27 -0.92 -39.31
CA THR A 25 -11.48 0.39 -39.95
C THR A 25 -10.42 0.76 -41.00
N GLY A 26 -9.22 0.20 -40.94
CA GLY A 26 -8.06 0.67 -41.71
C GLY A 26 -7.10 -0.40 -42.26
N GLY A 27 -7.28 -1.68 -41.91
CA GLY A 27 -6.36 -2.78 -42.27
C GLY A 27 -6.84 -3.69 -43.40
N PRO A 28 -6.08 -4.74 -43.77
CA PRO A 28 -6.39 -5.66 -44.88
C PRO A 28 -7.65 -6.56 -44.68
N GLY A 29 -8.51 -6.22 -43.71
CA GLY A 29 -9.80 -6.86 -43.41
C GLY A 29 -10.90 -5.85 -43.06
N GLN A 30 -10.89 -4.66 -43.70
CA GLN A 30 -11.90 -3.61 -43.51
C GLN A 30 -13.33 -4.14 -43.71
N ALA A 31 -14.01 -4.44 -42.61
CA ALA A 31 -15.41 -4.86 -42.60
C ALA A 31 -16.36 -3.72 -42.21
N TRP A 32 -15.85 -2.67 -41.55
CA TRP A 32 -16.63 -1.54 -41.06
C TRP A 32 -16.61 -0.35 -42.03
N GLN A 33 -17.09 -0.60 -43.24
CA GLN A 33 -17.25 0.38 -44.33
C GLN A 33 -18.75 0.54 -44.66
N GLY A 34 -19.15 1.68 -45.24
CA GLY A 34 -20.56 1.94 -45.57
C GLY A 34 -21.47 1.97 -44.32
N PRO A 35 -22.69 1.39 -44.34
CA PRO A 35 -23.60 1.39 -43.18
C PRO A 35 -22.99 0.76 -41.91
N ALA A 36 -22.06 -0.19 -42.07
CA ALA A 36 -21.39 -0.86 -40.94
C ALA A 36 -20.37 0.04 -40.21
N ALA A 37 -20.01 1.20 -40.78
CA ALA A 37 -19.14 2.18 -40.13
C ALA A 37 -19.73 2.71 -38.80
N ALA A 38 -21.05 2.64 -38.61
CA ALA A 38 -21.72 3.00 -37.35
C ALA A 38 -21.23 2.16 -36.14
N MET A 39 -20.67 0.97 -36.38
CA MET A 39 -20.08 0.14 -35.33
C MET A 39 -18.86 0.78 -34.66
N THR A 40 -18.14 1.67 -35.33
CA THR A 40 -17.03 2.44 -34.71
C THR A 40 -17.53 3.38 -33.61
N ALA A 41 -18.60 4.11 -33.89
CA ALA A 41 -19.23 5.01 -32.93
C ALA A 41 -19.82 4.24 -31.73
N ALA A 42 -20.33 3.03 -31.96
CA ALA A 42 -20.82 2.15 -30.91
C ALA A 42 -19.69 1.56 -30.03
N ALA A 43 -18.49 1.35 -30.58
CA ALA A 43 -17.34 0.79 -29.85
C ALA A 43 -16.58 1.82 -29.00
N ALA A 44 -16.60 3.10 -29.38
CA ALA A 44 -15.85 4.17 -28.70
C ALA A 44 -16.13 4.29 -27.18
N PRO A 45 -17.39 4.19 -26.68
CA PRO A 45 -17.67 4.24 -25.24
C PRO A 45 -17.00 3.09 -24.46
N TYR A 46 -16.88 1.90 -25.06
CA TYR A 46 -16.26 0.74 -24.41
C TYR A 46 -14.74 0.88 -24.32
N VAL A 47 -14.10 1.41 -25.36
CA VAL A 47 -12.67 1.79 -25.33
C VAL A 47 -12.42 2.83 -24.23
N GLY A 48 -13.27 3.86 -24.15
CA GLY A 48 -13.18 4.89 -23.11
C GLY A 48 -13.32 4.31 -21.70
N TRP A 49 -14.26 3.37 -21.52
CA TRP A 49 -14.45 2.67 -20.25
C TRP A 49 -13.23 1.81 -19.87
N LEU A 50 -12.67 1.04 -20.81
CA LEU A 50 -11.47 0.21 -20.57
C LEU A 50 -10.28 1.07 -20.15
N SER A 51 -10.03 2.19 -20.84
CA SER A 51 -8.95 3.13 -20.49
C SER A 51 -9.15 3.74 -19.10
N ALA A 52 -10.38 4.14 -18.76
CA ALA A 52 -10.69 4.66 -17.44
C ALA A 52 -10.53 3.60 -16.34
N ALA A 53 -10.92 2.34 -16.61
CA ALA A 53 -10.76 1.23 -15.70
C ALA A 53 -9.27 0.89 -15.46
N ALA A 54 -8.46 0.88 -16.52
CA ALA A 54 -7.02 0.69 -16.42
C ALA A 54 -6.35 1.79 -15.58
N ALA A 55 -6.70 3.06 -15.82
CA ALA A 55 -6.19 4.18 -15.03
C ALA A 55 -6.53 4.05 -13.53
N ARG A 56 -7.79 3.69 -13.21
CA ARG A 56 -8.23 3.46 -11.82
C ARG A 56 -7.48 2.31 -11.16
N ALA A 57 -7.25 1.21 -11.87
CA ALA A 57 -6.49 0.07 -11.37
C ALA A 57 -5.02 0.45 -11.07
N ALA A 58 -4.40 1.25 -11.94
CA ALA A 58 -3.04 1.75 -11.71
C ALA A 58 -2.97 2.65 -10.45
N THR A 59 -3.93 3.57 -10.29
CA THR A 59 -4.02 4.40 -9.08
C THR A 59 -4.22 3.56 -7.81
N ALA A 60 -5.10 2.56 -7.84
CA ALA A 60 -5.33 1.66 -6.70
C ALA A 60 -4.07 0.87 -6.33
N SER A 61 -3.31 0.37 -7.32
CA SER A 61 -2.02 -0.29 -7.06
C SER A 61 -1.02 0.65 -6.39
N ALA A 62 -0.88 1.89 -6.90
CA ALA A 62 0.01 2.88 -6.33
C ALA A 62 -0.35 3.23 -4.88
N GLN A 63 -1.64 3.40 -4.58
CA GLN A 63 -2.12 3.65 -3.22
C GLN A 63 -1.88 2.46 -2.29
N ALA A 64 -2.12 1.22 -2.75
CA ALA A 64 -1.84 0.03 -1.95
C ALA A 64 -0.36 -0.08 -1.59
N LYS A 65 0.55 0.23 -2.53
CA LYS A 65 2.00 0.30 -2.26
C LYS A 65 2.35 1.39 -1.26
N ALA A 66 1.74 2.57 -1.38
CA ALA A 66 1.94 3.66 -0.43
C ALA A 66 1.50 3.27 0.99
N VAL A 67 0.34 2.63 1.14
CA VAL A 67 -0.16 2.16 2.45
C VAL A 67 0.75 1.06 3.01
N ALA A 68 1.18 0.09 2.20
CA ALA A 68 2.11 -0.95 2.64
C ALA A 68 3.44 -0.37 3.11
N SER A 69 3.98 0.61 2.37
CA SER A 69 5.20 1.32 2.77
C SER A 69 5.01 2.06 4.08
N ALA A 70 3.91 2.81 4.24
CA ALA A 70 3.62 3.53 5.47
C ALA A 70 3.47 2.59 6.67
N PHE A 71 2.84 1.42 6.48
CA PHE A 71 2.73 0.39 7.51
C PHE A 71 4.10 -0.16 7.91
N GLU A 72 4.96 -0.52 6.95
CA GLU A 72 6.29 -1.05 7.28
C GLU A 72 7.18 0.01 7.95
N THR A 73 7.06 1.29 7.54
CA THR A 73 7.72 2.40 8.24
C THR A 73 7.22 2.54 9.68
N ALA A 74 5.90 2.54 9.90
CA ALA A 74 5.32 2.61 11.24
C ALA A 74 5.73 1.41 12.11
N ARG A 75 5.72 0.21 11.52
CA ARG A 75 6.14 -1.03 12.18
C ARG A 75 7.62 -0.99 12.57
N ALA A 76 8.48 -0.48 11.70
CA ALA A 76 9.92 -0.34 11.99
C ALA A 76 10.21 0.73 13.06
N ALA A 77 9.39 1.79 13.12
CA ALA A 77 9.49 2.82 14.15
C ALA A 77 8.91 2.38 15.51
N THR A 78 8.01 1.39 15.53
CA THR A 78 7.35 0.94 16.76
C THR A 78 8.31 0.21 17.69
N VAL A 79 8.32 0.60 18.96
CA VAL A 79 9.08 -0.09 20.01
C VAL A 79 8.59 -1.53 20.18
N HIS A 80 9.51 -2.49 20.14
CA HIS A 80 9.16 -3.91 20.24
C HIS A 80 8.56 -4.25 21.63
N PRO A 81 7.42 -4.98 21.70
CA PRO A 81 6.77 -5.31 22.99
C PRO A 81 7.67 -6.03 24.01
N ALA A 82 8.63 -6.83 23.52
CA ALA A 82 9.60 -7.50 24.38
C ALA A 82 10.54 -6.51 25.12
N ALA A 83 10.90 -5.38 24.50
CA ALA A 83 11.73 -4.36 25.13
C ALA A 83 10.97 -3.65 26.26
N VAL A 84 9.68 -3.35 26.04
CA VAL A 84 8.79 -2.80 27.07
C VAL A 84 8.68 -3.78 28.24
N THR A 85 8.44 -5.06 27.97
CA THR A 85 8.33 -6.10 28.99
C THR A 85 9.63 -6.24 29.79
N ALA A 86 10.78 -6.23 29.13
CA ALA A 86 12.08 -6.31 29.79
C ALA A 86 12.32 -5.11 30.73
N ASN A 87 12.01 -3.88 30.28
CA ASN A 87 12.08 -2.68 31.11
C ASN A 87 11.17 -2.78 32.34
N ARG A 88 9.90 -3.21 32.17
CA ARG A 88 8.96 -3.34 33.29
C ARG A 88 9.37 -4.41 34.29
N ASN A 89 9.91 -5.53 33.82
CA ASN A 89 10.45 -6.57 34.70
C ASN A 89 11.66 -6.07 35.50
N ALA A 90 12.60 -5.37 34.84
CA ALA A 90 13.76 -4.78 35.51
C ALA A 90 13.33 -3.75 36.58
N PHE A 91 12.37 -2.88 36.25
CA PHE A 91 11.79 -1.93 37.20
C PHE A 91 11.23 -2.62 38.44
N ILE A 92 10.42 -3.67 38.28
CA ILE A 92 9.85 -4.43 39.41
C ILE A 92 10.97 -5.02 40.29
N GLN A 93 12.00 -5.61 39.70
CA GLN A 93 13.12 -6.18 40.47
C GLN A 93 13.90 -5.11 41.26
N LEU A 94 14.12 -3.94 40.65
CA LEU A 94 14.79 -2.82 41.31
C LEU A 94 13.97 -2.29 42.49
N VAL A 95 12.65 -2.17 42.33
CA VAL A 95 11.72 -1.76 43.40
C VAL A 95 11.70 -2.77 44.55
N LEU A 96 11.56 -4.07 44.24
CA LEU A 96 11.50 -5.13 45.25
C LEU A 96 12.79 -5.23 46.08
N SER A 97 13.95 -4.90 45.49
CA SER A 97 15.24 -4.91 46.17
C SER A 97 15.63 -3.58 46.81
N ASN A 98 14.77 -2.55 46.75
CA ASN A 98 15.09 -1.19 47.21
C ASN A 98 14.93 -0.98 48.73
N PHE A 99 15.36 -1.93 49.56
CA PHE A 99 15.14 -1.90 51.02
C PHE A 99 15.75 -0.66 51.71
N PHE A 100 16.89 -0.18 51.19
CA PHE A 100 17.62 0.95 51.76
C PHE A 100 17.59 2.20 50.87
N GLY A 101 16.75 2.23 49.84
CA GLY A 101 16.67 3.36 48.91
C GLY A 101 17.83 3.46 47.90
N GLN A 102 18.81 2.54 47.95
CA GLN A 102 20.00 2.59 47.10
C GLN A 102 19.72 2.42 45.60
N ASN A 103 18.61 1.75 45.25
CA ASN A 103 18.22 1.55 43.86
C ASN A 103 17.43 2.74 43.27
N ALA A 104 17.16 3.80 44.06
CA ALA A 104 16.37 4.94 43.58
C ALA A 104 16.86 5.55 42.25
N PRO A 105 18.18 5.75 42.02
CA PRO A 105 18.66 6.24 40.72
C PRO A 105 18.41 5.26 39.57
N ALA A 106 18.53 3.94 39.82
CA ALA A 106 18.29 2.92 38.79
C ALA A 106 16.80 2.78 38.45
N ILE A 107 15.91 2.96 39.43
CA ILE A 107 14.45 3.01 39.23
C ILE A 107 14.10 4.20 38.33
N ALA A 108 14.63 5.39 38.64
CA ALA A 108 14.40 6.59 37.84
C ALA A 108 14.93 6.43 36.39
N ALA A 109 16.08 5.77 36.22
CA ALA A 109 16.60 5.44 34.88
C ALA A 109 15.66 4.49 34.11
N ALA A 110 15.13 3.45 34.77
CA ALA A 110 14.18 2.54 34.14
C ALA A 110 12.86 3.24 33.73
N GLU A 111 12.37 4.17 34.55
CA GLU A 111 11.22 5.04 34.22
C GLU A 111 11.53 5.95 33.03
N GLY A 112 12.69 6.60 33.00
CA GLY A 112 13.12 7.46 31.88
C GLY A 112 13.16 6.71 30.55
N ILE A 113 13.75 5.50 30.52
CA ILE A 113 13.76 4.66 29.31
C ILE A 113 12.32 4.30 28.89
N TYR A 114 11.42 4.03 29.84
CA TYR A 114 10.01 3.76 29.51
C TYR A 114 9.30 4.97 28.92
N GLU A 115 9.58 6.18 29.42
CA GLU A 115 9.07 7.42 28.86
C GLU A 115 9.59 7.67 27.44
N GLU A 116 10.87 7.37 27.17
CA GLU A 116 11.43 7.41 25.81
C GLU A 116 10.72 6.44 24.87
N MET A 117 10.47 5.19 25.31
CA MET A 117 9.69 4.23 24.55
C MET A 117 8.27 4.73 24.26
N TRP A 118 7.64 5.42 25.22
CA TRP A 118 6.31 6.01 25.07
C TRP A 118 6.31 7.23 24.12
N ALA A 119 7.31 8.08 24.22
CA ALA A 119 7.48 9.25 23.36
C ALA A 119 7.64 8.83 21.90
N GLY A 120 8.39 7.75 21.64
CA GLY A 120 8.52 7.15 20.31
C GLY A 120 7.22 6.61 19.71
N LEU A 121 6.19 6.33 20.52
CA LEU A 121 4.86 5.93 20.05
C LEU A 121 3.96 7.12 19.69
N ARG A 122 4.28 8.34 20.16
CA ARG A 122 3.48 9.56 19.93
C ARG A 122 3.96 10.40 18.74
N MET A 123 5.06 10.03 18.09
CA MET A 123 5.57 10.68 16.87
C MET A 123 5.11 9.93 15.62
#